data_AF-A0A7L5BRG9-F1
#
_entry.id   AF-A0A7L5BRG9-F1
#
_cell.length_a   1.000
_cell.length_b   1.000
_cell.length_c   1.000
_cell.angle_alpha   90.00
_cell.angle_beta   90.00
_cell.angle_gamma   90.00
#
_symmetry.space_group_name_H-M   'P 1'
#
loop_
_entity.id
_entity.type
_entity.pdbx_description
1 polymer ?
#
loop_
_entity_poly.entity_id
_entity_poly.type
_entity_poly.pdbx_seq_one_letter_code
_entity_poly.pdbx_strand_id
1 'polypeptide(L)'
;METGENFTALNYSAHAIESMKEVVQRLPPHFVQSINAIRIVSDMLRRSVKFILPNCAELLDPLHVSQAHIDLLKLPFPLVAFEAPWQKTDAKDAGYLDHYKSTRRIALCWEPGATPPQLAHLNVILDRFPQGGVFILPISWLDVIETWNVGIGGAFVPYENSLAAVDQAQVSPLSARAMEALNSAGLLPKKPQQFAAEPFILQPEHFEAVIARSDRETGFANIMNDTRDEGMAVVQACAVLNCENVATA
;
A
#
# COMPACT_ATOMS: atom_id res chain seq x y z
N MET A 1 -36.79 -3.73 5.46
CA MET A 1 -36.45 -2.58 6.31
C MET A 1 -35.12 -2.91 6.93
N GLU A 2 -34.04 -2.67 6.17
CA GLU A 2 -32.69 -3.07 6.58
C GLU A 2 -32.20 -2.11 7.66
N THR A 3 -31.82 -2.71 8.78
CA THR A 3 -31.35 -2.07 10.01
C THR A 3 -29.97 -1.47 9.80
N GLY A 4 -29.81 -0.23 10.26
CA GLY A 4 -28.67 0.63 9.99
C GLY A 4 -27.30 -0.02 10.21
N GLU A 5 -26.42 0.23 9.23
CA GLU A 5 -24.99 0.06 9.40
C GLU A 5 -24.54 0.90 10.61
N ASN A 6 -24.13 0.23 11.67
CA ASN A 6 -23.41 0.88 12.76
C ASN A 6 -22.07 1.37 12.20
N PHE A 7 -22.00 2.65 11.84
CA PHE A 7 -20.77 3.34 11.51
C PHE A 7 -19.85 3.32 12.74
N THR A 8 -18.98 2.32 12.81
CA THR A 8 -17.95 2.24 13.85
C THR A 8 -16.75 3.04 13.36
N ALA A 9 -16.41 4.11 14.07
CA ALA A 9 -15.19 4.86 13.77
C ALA A 9 -13.98 3.92 13.88
N LEU A 10 -13.29 3.68 12.77
CA LEU A 10 -12.18 2.72 12.70
C LEU A 10 -10.98 3.19 13.53
N ASN A 11 -10.68 4.50 13.49
CA ASN A 11 -9.57 5.12 14.21
C ASN A 11 -8.22 4.42 13.98
N TYR A 12 -7.99 3.81 12.81
CA TYR A 12 -6.82 2.98 12.57
C TYR A 12 -5.54 3.79 12.65
N SER A 13 -5.52 5.00 12.09
CA SER A 13 -4.36 5.90 12.20
C SER A 13 -3.95 6.19 13.65
N ALA A 14 -4.92 6.41 14.55
CA ALA A 14 -4.62 6.69 15.96
C ALA A 14 -3.97 5.49 16.64
N HIS A 15 -4.52 4.28 16.43
CA HIS A 15 -3.93 3.05 16.96
C HIS A 15 -2.57 2.72 16.34
N ALA A 16 -2.40 2.96 15.04
CA ALA A 16 -1.13 2.76 14.35
C ALA A 16 -0.04 3.70 14.90
N ILE A 17 -0.38 4.96 15.17
CA ILE A 17 0.54 5.93 15.80
C ILE A 17 1.03 5.42 17.17
N GLU A 18 0.15 4.85 18.00
CA GLU A 18 0.56 4.30 19.29
C GLU A 18 1.45 3.05 19.13
N SER A 19 1.10 2.11 18.25
CA SER A 19 1.97 0.96 17.96
C SER A 19 3.34 1.38 17.43
N MET A 20 3.43 2.40 16.57
CA MET A 20 4.71 2.91 16.08
C MET A 20 5.61 3.42 17.21
N LYS A 21 5.05 4.05 18.26
CA LYS A 21 5.82 4.49 19.44
C LYS A 21 6.42 3.28 20.17
N GLU A 22 5.65 2.21 20.33
CA GLU A 22 6.13 0.97 20.96
C GLU A 22 7.19 0.28 20.11
N VAL A 23 6.97 0.16 18.80
CA VAL A 23 7.90 -0.47 17.85
C VAL A 23 9.25 0.25 17.88
N VAL A 24 9.25 1.58 17.84
CA VAL A 24 10.48 2.39 17.91
C VAL A 24 11.27 2.14 19.19
N GLN A 25 10.61 1.87 20.32
CA GLN A 25 11.30 1.54 21.58
C GLN A 25 11.92 0.13 21.59
N ARG A 26 11.41 -0.78 20.76
CA ARG A 26 11.87 -2.17 20.66
C ARG A 26 12.93 -2.39 19.58
N LEU A 27 13.04 -1.47 18.61
CA LEU A 27 14.04 -1.56 17.56
C LEU A 27 15.47 -1.45 18.11
N PRO A 28 16.45 -2.15 17.50
CA PRO A 28 17.84 -2.03 17.91
C PRO A 28 18.32 -0.57 17.87
N PRO A 29 19.08 -0.08 18.87
CA PRO A 29 19.51 1.32 18.92
C PRO A 29 20.32 1.81 17.71
N HIS A 30 20.95 0.88 16.97
CA HIS A 30 21.72 1.20 15.76
C HIS A 30 20.85 1.33 14.49
N PHE A 31 19.54 1.05 14.55
CA PHE A 31 18.58 1.25 13.45
C PHE A 31 18.10 2.71 13.41
N VAL A 32 19.04 3.66 13.46
CA VAL A 32 18.76 5.08 13.67
C VAL A 32 17.89 5.67 12.55
N GLN A 33 18.15 5.33 11.29
CA GLN A 33 17.42 5.84 10.15
C GLN A 33 16.01 5.26 10.10
N SER A 34 15.86 3.95 10.32
CA SER A 34 14.54 3.29 10.37
C SER A 34 13.68 3.82 11.53
N ILE A 35 14.27 4.02 12.72
CA ILE A 35 13.60 4.65 13.87
C ILE A 35 13.10 6.05 13.51
N ASN A 36 13.95 6.87 12.89
CA ASN A 36 13.58 8.22 12.47
C ASN A 36 12.49 8.20 11.40
N ALA A 37 12.59 7.31 10.42
CA ALA A 37 11.59 7.14 9.36
C ALA A 37 10.22 6.78 9.93
N ILE A 38 10.13 5.83 10.88
CA ILE A 38 8.87 5.48 11.54
C ILE A 38 8.28 6.67 12.31
N ARG A 39 9.11 7.46 13.00
CA ARG A 39 8.65 8.69 13.68
C ARG A 39 8.08 9.71 12.69
N ILE A 40 8.75 9.92 11.57
CA ILE A 40 8.28 10.82 10.51
C ILE A 40 6.97 10.33 9.93
N VAL A 41 6.84 9.02 9.66
CA VAL A 41 5.59 8.40 9.20
C VAL A 41 4.47 8.59 10.22
N SER A 42 4.75 8.44 11.52
CA SER A 42 3.77 8.72 12.58
C SER A 42 3.25 10.16 12.53
N ASP A 43 4.13 11.14 12.32
CA ASP A 43 3.75 12.55 12.17
C ASP A 43 3.05 12.85 10.84
N MET A 44 3.39 12.15 9.76
CA MET A 44 2.66 12.22 8.48
C MET A 44 1.24 11.66 8.65
N LEU A 45 1.09 10.50 9.26
CA LEU A 45 -0.20 9.86 9.51
C LEU A 45 -1.10 10.71 10.43
N ARG A 46 -0.50 11.41 11.40
CA ARG A 46 -1.23 12.38 12.23
C ARG A 46 -1.79 13.53 11.40
N ARG A 47 -1.04 14.03 10.42
CA ARG A 47 -1.39 15.21 9.60
C ARG A 47 -2.18 14.91 8.34
N SER A 48 -2.26 13.66 7.91
CA SER A 48 -2.95 13.28 6.68
C SER A 48 -4.46 13.59 6.74
N VAL A 49 -5.09 13.76 5.58
CA VAL A 49 -6.56 13.67 5.49
C VAL A 49 -6.95 12.20 5.42
N LYS A 50 -7.93 11.78 6.22
CA LYS A 50 -8.30 10.36 6.36
C LYS A 50 -9.57 10.07 5.59
N PHE A 51 -9.54 9.03 4.76
CA PHE A 51 -10.69 8.49 4.06
C PHE A 51 -10.94 7.08 4.57
N ILE A 52 -12.18 6.80 4.96
CA ILE A 52 -12.61 5.47 5.38
C ILE A 52 -13.19 4.77 4.16
N LEU A 53 -12.60 3.64 3.78
CA LEU A 53 -13.01 2.84 2.63
C LEU A 53 -13.83 1.63 3.09
N PRO A 54 -14.65 1.05 2.20
CA PRO A 54 -15.32 -0.22 2.47
C PRO A 54 -14.30 -1.35 2.68
N ASN A 55 -14.80 -2.51 3.14
CA ASN A 55 -13.98 -3.71 3.31
C ASN A 55 -13.20 -4.03 2.02
N CYS A 56 -11.92 -4.36 2.17
CA CYS A 56 -10.97 -4.63 1.08
C CYS A 56 -10.79 -3.48 0.07
N ALA A 57 -11.26 -2.27 0.39
CA ALA A 57 -11.30 -1.13 -0.52
C ALA A 57 -11.94 -1.48 -1.89
N GLU A 58 -12.91 -2.39 -1.88
CA GLU A 58 -13.67 -2.80 -3.07
C GLU A 58 -14.66 -1.69 -3.44
N LEU A 59 -14.19 -0.75 -4.28
CA LEU A 59 -14.97 0.41 -4.73
C LEU A 59 -15.39 0.27 -6.20
N LEU A 60 -14.55 -0.39 -7.00
CA LEU A 60 -14.82 -0.73 -8.38
C LEU A 60 -14.82 -2.24 -8.51
N ASP A 61 -15.52 -2.77 -9.51
CA ASP A 61 -15.36 -4.17 -9.86
C ASP A 61 -13.90 -4.42 -10.28
N PRO A 62 -13.15 -5.31 -9.57
CA PRO A 62 -11.74 -5.58 -9.86
C PRO A 62 -11.51 -6.09 -11.29
N LEU A 63 -12.53 -6.70 -11.92
CA LEU A 63 -12.47 -7.17 -13.30
C LEU A 63 -12.60 -6.04 -14.33
N HIS A 64 -12.97 -4.83 -13.88
CA HIS A 64 -13.25 -3.67 -14.73
C HIS A 64 -12.31 -2.49 -14.45
N VAL A 65 -11.20 -2.69 -13.73
CA VAL A 65 -10.15 -1.67 -13.66
C VAL A 65 -9.53 -1.49 -15.05
N SER A 66 -9.54 -0.27 -15.57
CA SER A 66 -9.11 0.07 -16.93
C SER A 66 -8.12 1.24 -16.91
N GLN A 67 -7.52 1.55 -18.07
CA GLN A 67 -6.54 2.63 -18.19
C GLN A 67 -7.12 3.97 -17.69
N ALA A 68 -8.39 4.23 -17.96
CA ALA A 68 -9.07 5.45 -17.52
C ALA A 68 -9.05 5.61 -15.98
N HIS A 69 -9.09 4.51 -15.21
CA HIS A 69 -9.00 4.60 -13.75
C HIS A 69 -7.59 4.95 -13.27
N ILE A 70 -6.55 4.51 -14.00
CA ILE A 70 -5.17 4.88 -13.71
C ILE A 70 -4.90 6.33 -14.10
N ASP A 71 -5.45 6.80 -15.23
CA ASP A 71 -5.34 8.19 -15.67
C ASP A 71 -5.98 9.18 -14.67
N LEU A 72 -6.92 8.68 -13.85
CA LEU A 72 -7.55 9.42 -12.76
C LEU A 72 -6.78 9.35 -11.43
N LEU A 73 -5.60 8.73 -11.40
CA LEU A 73 -4.76 8.71 -10.20
C LEU A 73 -4.29 10.13 -9.88
N LYS A 74 -4.96 10.74 -8.91
CA LYS A 74 -4.58 12.01 -8.31
C LYS A 74 -5.11 12.05 -6.90
N LEU A 75 -4.25 12.33 -5.93
CA LEU A 75 -4.70 12.39 -4.55
C LEU A 75 -5.63 13.60 -4.35
N PRO A 76 -6.70 13.47 -3.54
CA PRO A 76 -7.58 14.59 -3.21
C PRO A 76 -6.87 15.67 -2.38
N PHE A 77 -5.80 15.29 -1.66
CA PHE A 77 -4.93 16.18 -0.90
C PHE A 77 -3.47 15.69 -1.02
N PRO A 78 -2.46 16.55 -0.84
CA PRO A 78 -1.05 16.15 -1.00
C PRO A 78 -0.56 15.06 -0.02
N LEU A 79 -1.29 14.83 1.09
CA LEU A 79 -1.00 13.81 2.10
C LEU A 79 -2.31 13.20 2.62
N VAL A 80 -2.54 11.92 2.31
CA VAL A 80 -3.81 11.21 2.55
C VAL A 80 -3.53 9.87 3.21
N ALA A 81 -4.45 9.41 4.06
CA ALA A 81 -4.48 8.04 4.53
C ALA A 81 -5.83 7.40 4.17
N PHE A 82 -5.79 6.27 3.46
CA PHE A 82 -6.97 5.46 3.18
C PHE A 82 -7.02 4.31 4.18
N GLU A 83 -8.04 4.26 5.03
CA GLU A 83 -8.24 3.22 6.04
C GLU A 83 -9.31 2.24 5.59
N ALA A 84 -9.02 0.95 5.60
CA ALA A 84 -9.97 -0.09 5.18
C ALA A 84 -9.92 -1.30 6.12
N PRO A 85 -11.08 -1.86 6.51
CA PRO A 85 -11.14 -3.24 6.97
C PRO A 85 -10.66 -4.18 5.86
N TRP A 86 -10.07 -5.31 6.22
CA TRP A 86 -9.51 -6.28 5.26
C TRP A 86 -9.94 -7.71 5.61
N GLN A 87 -11.24 -7.91 5.74
CA GLN A 87 -11.86 -9.18 6.08
C GLN A 87 -12.11 -9.97 4.80
N LYS A 88 -11.23 -10.92 4.49
CA LYS A 88 -11.44 -11.90 3.41
C LYS A 88 -12.19 -13.11 3.97
N THR A 89 -13.38 -13.40 3.44
CA THR A 89 -14.26 -14.51 3.88
C THR A 89 -13.65 -15.89 3.63
N ASP A 90 -12.75 -16.04 2.65
CA ASP A 90 -12.34 -17.36 2.13
C ASP A 90 -10.83 -17.68 2.28
N ALA A 91 -10.09 -16.93 3.09
CA ALA A 91 -8.62 -17.08 3.17
C ALA A 91 -8.13 -18.37 3.86
N LYS A 92 -9.02 -19.31 4.22
CA LYS A 92 -8.62 -20.59 4.85
C LYS A 92 -8.16 -21.66 3.85
N ASP A 93 -8.55 -21.59 2.57
CA ASP A 93 -8.33 -22.70 1.63
C ASP A 93 -7.35 -22.41 0.49
N ALA A 94 -6.84 -21.17 0.37
CA ALA A 94 -6.00 -20.80 -0.78
C ALA A 94 -4.49 -20.99 -0.55
N GLY A 95 -4.07 -21.61 0.57
CA GLY A 95 -2.66 -21.95 0.80
C GLY A 95 -1.70 -20.75 0.65
N TYR A 96 -2.17 -19.54 0.91
CA TYR A 96 -1.32 -18.36 0.86
C TYR A 96 -0.19 -18.55 1.84
N LEU A 97 1.02 -18.37 1.32
CA LEU A 97 2.24 -18.21 2.10
C LEU A 97 1.92 -17.46 3.39
N ASP A 98 2.48 -17.95 4.49
CA ASP A 98 2.34 -17.56 5.91
C ASP A 98 2.64 -16.06 6.23
N HIS A 99 2.49 -15.17 5.24
CA HIS A 99 2.57 -13.73 5.38
C HIS A 99 1.35 -13.24 6.14
N TYR A 100 1.58 -13.05 7.43
CA TYR A 100 0.75 -12.43 8.46
C TYR A 100 -0.63 -11.97 7.98
N LYS A 101 -1.67 -12.69 8.39
CA LYS A 101 -3.05 -12.23 8.29
C LYS A 101 -3.13 -10.78 8.79
N SER A 102 -3.71 -9.92 7.96
CA SER A 102 -3.98 -8.51 8.26
C SER A 102 -5.44 -8.23 7.96
N THR A 103 -6.22 -7.94 9.00
CA THR A 103 -7.65 -7.62 8.94
C THR A 103 -7.94 -6.13 8.88
N ARG A 104 -6.90 -5.28 8.93
CA ARG A 104 -7.01 -3.82 8.97
C ARG A 104 -5.81 -3.22 8.26
N ARG A 105 -6.05 -2.29 7.34
CA ARG A 105 -5.00 -1.70 6.51
C ARG A 105 -5.15 -0.21 6.36
N ILE A 106 -4.01 0.44 6.21
CA ILE A 106 -3.91 1.86 5.90
C ILE A 106 -2.93 2.02 4.73
N ALA A 107 -3.36 2.68 3.66
CA ALA A 107 -2.47 3.19 2.64
C ALA A 107 -2.14 4.66 2.97
N LEU A 108 -0.95 4.93 3.52
CA LEU A 108 -0.47 6.30 3.69
C LEU A 108 0.14 6.78 2.37
N CYS A 109 -0.46 7.80 1.79
CA CYS A 109 -0.14 8.28 0.45
C CYS A 109 0.30 9.74 0.48
N TRP A 110 1.31 10.10 -0.30
CA TRP A 110 1.71 11.49 -0.45
C TRP A 110 2.29 11.79 -1.83
N GLU A 111 2.11 13.04 -2.26
CA GLU A 111 2.76 13.57 -3.45
C GLU A 111 4.20 14.01 -3.11
N PRO A 112 5.14 14.01 -4.07
CA PRO A 112 6.53 14.39 -3.81
C PRO A 112 6.72 15.77 -3.17
N GLY A 113 5.82 16.71 -3.44
CA GLY A 113 5.81 18.05 -2.82
C GLY A 113 5.44 18.04 -1.33
N ALA A 114 4.82 16.97 -0.83
CA ALA A 114 4.49 16.76 0.57
C ALA A 114 5.51 15.87 1.31
N THR A 115 6.56 15.38 0.63
CA THR A 115 7.64 14.61 1.25
C THR A 115 8.35 15.47 2.31
N PRO A 116 8.40 15.05 3.59
CA PRO A 116 9.12 15.79 4.62
C PRO A 116 10.61 15.92 4.31
N PRO A 117 11.30 17.01 4.73
CA PRO A 117 12.72 17.21 4.44
C PRO A 117 13.62 16.02 4.85
N GLN A 118 13.27 15.34 5.94
CA GLN A 118 13.99 14.18 6.46
C GLN A 118 13.89 12.95 5.54
N LEU A 119 12.87 12.89 4.69
CA LEU A 119 12.65 11.83 3.69
C LEU A 119 12.91 12.33 2.25
N ALA A 120 13.53 13.51 2.07
CA ALA A 120 13.74 14.11 0.75
C ALA A 120 14.55 13.22 -0.21
N HIS A 121 15.38 12.30 0.33
CA HIS A 121 16.11 11.31 -0.46
C HIS A 121 15.20 10.40 -1.29
N LEU A 122 13.94 10.20 -0.89
CA LEU A 122 12.96 9.42 -1.66
C LEU A 122 12.59 10.10 -2.98
N ASN A 123 12.69 11.43 -3.07
CA ASN A 123 12.36 12.18 -4.28
C ASN A 123 13.41 12.02 -5.40
N VAL A 124 14.50 11.27 -5.19
CA VAL A 124 15.43 10.88 -6.28
C VAL A 124 14.72 10.16 -7.42
N ILE A 125 13.57 9.53 -7.14
CA ILE A 125 12.73 8.90 -8.15
C ILE A 125 12.23 9.86 -9.23
N LEU A 126 12.15 11.15 -8.93
CA LEU A 126 11.72 12.19 -9.89
C LEU A 126 12.72 12.40 -11.02
N ASP A 127 13.97 11.97 -10.87
CA ASP A 127 14.95 11.97 -11.97
C ASP A 127 14.50 11.05 -13.12
N ARG A 128 13.74 10.00 -12.79
CA ARG A 128 13.15 9.05 -13.76
C ARG A 128 11.70 9.39 -14.10
N PHE A 129 10.96 10.00 -13.18
CA PHE A 129 9.55 10.35 -13.32
C PHE A 129 9.31 11.84 -13.03
N PRO A 130 9.76 12.75 -13.94
CA PRO A 130 9.70 14.19 -13.71
C PRO A 130 8.27 14.75 -13.63
N GLN A 131 7.29 14.04 -14.19
CA GLN A 131 5.87 14.36 -14.09
C GLN A 131 5.31 14.19 -12.68
N GLY A 132 6.04 13.50 -11.79
CA GLY A 132 5.57 13.18 -10.45
C GLY A 132 4.71 11.91 -10.40
N GLY A 133 4.01 11.76 -9.29
CA GLY A 133 3.25 10.56 -8.95
C GLY A 133 2.89 10.54 -7.49
N VAL A 134 2.57 9.35 -6.98
CA VAL A 134 2.11 9.14 -5.62
C VAL A 134 3.01 8.11 -4.94
N PHE A 135 3.58 8.48 -3.80
CA PHE A 135 4.15 7.50 -2.87
C PHE A 135 3.03 6.84 -2.08
N ILE A 136 3.08 5.51 -1.96
CA ILE A 136 2.12 4.68 -1.24
C ILE A 136 2.92 3.82 -0.25
N LEU A 137 2.65 3.99 1.04
CA LEU A 137 3.26 3.21 2.11
C LEU A 137 2.19 2.35 2.79
N PRO A 138 2.33 1.01 2.76
CA PRO A 138 1.41 0.14 3.47
C PRO A 138 1.68 0.16 4.98
N ILE A 139 0.62 0.30 5.75
CA ILE A 139 0.63 0.15 7.20
C ILE A 139 -0.46 -0.87 7.55
N SER A 140 -0.06 -2.03 8.04
CA SER A 140 -0.92 -3.20 8.21
C SER A 140 -1.01 -3.62 9.67
N TRP A 141 -2.19 -4.04 10.09
CA TRP A 141 -2.38 -4.71 11.38
C TRP A 141 -1.89 -6.15 11.27
N LEU A 142 -0.99 -6.57 12.16
CA LEU A 142 -0.53 -7.94 12.26
C LEU A 142 -1.41 -8.67 13.28
N ASP A 143 -2.40 -9.42 12.83
CA ASP A 143 -3.40 -10.08 13.69
C ASP A 143 -2.75 -11.02 14.73
N VAL A 144 -1.65 -11.68 14.38
CA VAL A 144 -1.00 -12.70 15.25
C VAL A 144 -0.38 -12.07 16.50
N ILE A 145 0.18 -10.87 16.38
CA ILE A 145 0.90 -10.18 17.46
C ILE A 145 0.20 -8.88 17.88
N GLU A 146 -1.00 -8.64 17.36
CA GLU A 146 -1.88 -7.53 17.68
C GLU A 146 -1.16 -6.17 17.67
N THR A 147 -0.45 -5.87 16.58
CA THR A 147 0.29 -4.61 16.44
C THR A 147 0.21 -4.06 15.03
N TRP A 148 0.29 -2.74 14.88
CA TRP A 148 0.45 -2.12 13.57
C TRP A 148 1.92 -2.16 13.13
N ASN A 149 2.12 -2.58 11.90
CA ASN A 149 3.42 -2.65 11.24
C ASN A 149 3.48 -1.64 10.09
N VAL A 150 4.56 -0.87 10.05
CA VAL A 150 4.90 -0.02 8.90
C VAL A 150 5.74 -0.85 7.94
N GLY A 151 5.38 -0.86 6.65
CA GLY A 151 6.18 -1.50 5.62
C GLY A 151 7.65 -1.06 5.64
N ILE A 152 8.56 -1.98 5.31
CA ILE A 152 10.00 -1.67 5.19
C ILE A 152 10.24 -0.61 4.10
N GLY A 153 9.33 -0.55 3.15
CA GLY A 153 9.26 0.42 2.09
C GLY A 153 7.84 0.49 1.54
N GLY A 154 7.69 1.16 0.42
CA GLY A 154 6.43 1.25 -0.30
C GLY A 154 6.64 1.32 -1.80
N ALA A 155 5.60 1.73 -2.51
CA ALA A 155 5.61 1.87 -3.95
C ALA A 155 5.39 3.33 -4.35
N PHE A 156 6.12 3.79 -5.35
CA PHE A 156 5.83 5.04 -6.06
C PHE A 156 5.11 4.72 -7.37
N VAL A 157 3.95 5.33 -7.56
CA VAL A 157 3.13 5.16 -8.76
C VAL A 157 3.18 6.47 -9.56
N PRO A 158 3.84 6.51 -10.73
CA PRO A 158 3.89 7.71 -11.55
C PRO A 158 2.50 8.08 -12.08
N TYR A 159 2.25 9.38 -12.33
CA TYR A 159 0.99 9.83 -12.94
C TYR A 159 0.85 9.38 -14.40
N GLU A 160 1.91 9.56 -15.20
CA GLU A 160 1.97 8.95 -16.52
C GLU A 160 2.32 7.48 -16.39
N ASN A 161 1.32 6.62 -16.56
CA ASN A 161 1.41 5.19 -16.30
C ASN A 161 0.50 4.41 -17.25
N SER A 162 0.81 3.15 -17.51
CA SER A 162 0.05 2.30 -18.42
C SER A 162 -0.27 0.96 -17.78
N LEU A 163 -1.52 0.50 -17.94
CA LEU A 163 -1.88 -0.88 -17.65
C LEU A 163 -1.29 -1.79 -18.73
N ALA A 164 -0.45 -2.71 -18.29
CA ALA A 164 0.10 -3.76 -19.11
C ALA A 164 -0.39 -5.13 -18.60
N ALA A 165 -0.46 -6.11 -19.51
CA ALA A 165 -0.60 -7.49 -19.07
C ALA A 165 0.60 -7.88 -18.19
N VAL A 166 0.35 -8.67 -17.15
CA VAL A 166 1.42 -9.20 -16.31
C VAL A 166 2.33 -10.09 -17.17
N ASP A 167 3.60 -9.72 -17.26
CA ASP A 167 4.61 -10.55 -17.89
C ASP A 167 5.00 -11.70 -16.95
N GLN A 168 4.46 -12.89 -17.21
CA GLN A 168 4.72 -14.08 -16.39
C GLN A 168 6.20 -14.43 -16.28
N ALA A 169 7.04 -14.04 -17.24
CA ALA A 169 8.48 -14.29 -17.19
C ALA A 169 9.21 -13.42 -16.16
N GLN A 170 8.60 -12.31 -15.73
CA GLN A 170 9.17 -11.36 -14.76
C GLN A 170 8.45 -11.34 -13.41
N VAL A 171 7.48 -12.24 -13.22
CA VAL A 171 6.80 -12.40 -11.94
C VAL A 171 7.76 -13.07 -10.95
N SER A 172 7.98 -12.45 -9.79
CA SER A 172 8.81 -13.05 -8.75
C SER A 172 8.23 -14.40 -8.29
N PRO A 173 9.05 -15.35 -7.79
CA PRO A 173 8.54 -16.64 -7.33
C PRO A 173 7.42 -16.55 -6.29
N LEU A 174 7.46 -15.53 -5.43
CA LEU A 174 6.42 -15.27 -4.43
C LEU A 174 5.09 -14.85 -5.09
N SER A 175 5.17 -13.88 -5.99
CA SER A 175 4.03 -13.38 -6.75
C SER A 175 3.43 -14.47 -7.65
N ALA A 176 4.26 -15.35 -8.21
CA ALA A 176 3.82 -16.47 -9.03
C ALA A 176 2.99 -17.46 -8.23
N ARG A 177 3.44 -17.83 -7.02
CA ARG A 177 2.68 -18.69 -6.09
C ARG A 177 1.35 -18.06 -5.67
N ALA A 178 1.35 -16.76 -5.37
CA ALA A 178 0.12 -16.04 -5.04
C ALA A 178 -0.85 -15.99 -6.23
N MET A 179 -0.35 -15.78 -7.44
CA MET A 179 -1.16 -15.81 -8.66
C MET A 179 -1.72 -17.21 -8.95
N GLU A 180 -0.91 -18.27 -8.77
CA GLU A 180 -1.36 -19.65 -8.94
C GLU A 180 -2.49 -20.01 -7.95
N ALA A 181 -2.37 -19.58 -6.70
CA ALA A 181 -3.41 -19.73 -5.69
C ALA A 181 -4.71 -19.00 -6.08
N LEU A 182 -4.63 -17.72 -6.47
CA LEU A 182 -5.81 -16.97 -6.95
C LEU A 182 -6.43 -17.60 -8.20
N ASN A 183 -5.60 -18.05 -9.15
CA ASN A 183 -6.07 -18.67 -10.39
C ASN A 183 -6.83 -19.98 -10.09
N SER A 184 -6.28 -20.80 -9.20
CA SER A 184 -6.91 -22.06 -8.77
C SER A 184 -8.23 -21.83 -8.04
N ALA A 185 -8.37 -20.70 -7.34
CA ALA A 185 -9.61 -20.26 -6.72
C ALA A 185 -10.61 -19.59 -7.69
N GLY A 186 -10.25 -19.42 -8.98
CA GLY A 186 -11.08 -18.71 -9.96
C GLY A 186 -11.19 -17.20 -9.72
N LEU A 187 -10.30 -16.63 -8.90
CA LEU A 187 -10.32 -15.23 -8.47
C LEU A 187 -9.41 -14.32 -9.32
N LEU A 188 -8.70 -14.86 -10.32
CA LEU A 188 -7.96 -14.04 -11.29
C LEU A 188 -8.76 -13.81 -12.57
N PRO A 189 -8.74 -12.58 -13.11
CA PRO A 189 -9.18 -12.35 -14.48
C PRO A 189 -8.34 -13.17 -15.46
N LYS A 190 -8.95 -13.53 -16.61
CA LYS A 190 -8.29 -14.29 -17.69
C LYS A 190 -6.97 -13.66 -18.19
N LYS A 191 -6.83 -12.34 -18.02
CA LYS A 191 -5.62 -11.58 -18.32
C LYS A 191 -5.36 -10.59 -17.17
N PRO A 192 -4.58 -10.96 -16.15
CA PRO A 192 -4.22 -10.04 -15.09
C PRO A 192 -3.42 -8.88 -15.66
N GLN A 193 -3.77 -7.66 -15.26
CA GLN A 193 -3.08 -6.44 -15.63
C GLN A 193 -2.36 -5.86 -14.41
N GLN A 194 -1.30 -5.10 -14.67
CA GLN A 194 -0.53 -4.36 -13.69
C GLN A 194 -0.21 -2.97 -14.23
N PHE A 195 -0.09 -2.00 -13.34
CA PHE A 195 0.46 -0.69 -13.65
C PHE A 195 1.90 -0.61 -13.14
N ALA A 196 2.70 0.28 -13.72
CA ALA A 196 4.08 0.48 -13.29
C ALA A 196 4.14 1.06 -11.88
N ALA A 197 4.96 0.49 -11.03
CA ALA A 197 5.19 0.99 -9.69
C ALA A 197 6.63 0.68 -9.30
N GLU A 198 7.27 1.63 -8.63
CA GLU A 198 8.70 1.57 -8.31
C GLU A 198 8.88 1.46 -6.80
N PRO A 199 9.59 0.44 -6.30
CA PRO A 199 9.79 0.30 -4.88
C PRO A 199 10.70 1.41 -4.35
N PHE A 200 10.39 1.92 -3.17
CA PHE A 200 11.30 2.77 -2.40
C PHE A 200 11.53 2.16 -1.02
N ILE A 201 12.71 2.39 -0.46
CA ILE A 201 13.08 1.90 0.87
C ILE A 201 12.81 3.00 1.88
N LEU A 202 12.03 2.71 2.91
CA LEU A 202 11.76 3.63 4.01
C LEU A 202 12.65 3.33 5.22
N GLN A 203 12.87 2.04 5.50
CA GLN A 203 13.59 1.54 6.66
C GLN A 203 14.87 0.83 6.19
N PRO A 204 15.97 1.56 5.92
CA PRO A 204 17.14 1.01 5.28
C PRO A 204 17.83 -0.08 6.11
N GLU A 205 17.96 0.08 7.43
CA GLU A 205 18.58 -0.96 8.26
C GLU A 205 17.75 -2.25 8.31
N HIS A 206 16.42 -2.13 8.30
CA HIS A 206 15.55 -3.30 8.22
C HIS A 206 15.63 -3.96 6.84
N PHE A 207 15.71 -3.17 5.76
CA PHE A 207 15.92 -3.68 4.41
C PHE A 207 17.25 -4.43 4.28
N GLU A 208 18.34 -3.87 4.80
CA GLU A 208 19.65 -4.52 4.86
C GLU A 208 19.59 -5.85 5.63
N ALA A 209 18.86 -5.89 6.76
CA ALA A 209 18.67 -7.13 7.52
C ALA A 209 17.88 -8.21 6.76
N VAL A 210 16.91 -7.81 5.93
CA VAL A 210 16.16 -8.73 5.06
C VAL A 210 17.05 -9.28 3.96
N ILE A 211 17.75 -8.41 3.21
CA ILE A 211 18.57 -8.85 2.08
C ILE A 211 19.83 -9.61 2.54
N ALA A 212 20.31 -9.41 3.78
CA ALA A 212 21.38 -10.22 4.34
C ALA A 212 20.99 -11.70 4.52
N ARG A 213 19.68 -12.01 4.57
CA ARG A 213 19.14 -13.37 4.66
C ARG A 213 18.67 -13.91 3.31
N SER A 214 18.67 -13.07 2.28
CA SER A 214 18.21 -13.39 0.93
C SER A 214 19.05 -12.61 -0.10
N ASP A 215 18.41 -11.96 -1.07
CA ASP A 215 19.03 -11.09 -2.05
C ASP A 215 18.22 -9.80 -2.21
N ARG A 216 18.81 -8.83 -2.92
CA ARG A 216 18.22 -7.50 -3.11
C ARG A 216 16.91 -7.53 -3.90
N GLU A 217 16.82 -8.41 -4.89
CA GLU A 217 15.59 -8.58 -5.69
C GLU A 217 14.44 -9.09 -4.83
N THR A 218 14.70 -10.05 -3.95
CA THR A 218 13.74 -10.57 -2.97
C THR A 218 13.30 -9.47 -2.01
N GLY A 219 14.22 -8.64 -1.53
CA GLY A 219 13.88 -7.48 -0.68
C GLY A 219 12.90 -6.53 -1.35
N PHE A 220 13.14 -6.16 -2.61
CA PHE A 220 12.23 -5.30 -3.37
C PHE A 220 10.92 -6.00 -3.73
N ALA A 221 10.95 -7.29 -4.06
CA ALA A 221 9.75 -8.08 -4.31
C ALA A 221 8.86 -8.14 -3.06
N ASN A 222 9.43 -8.21 -1.85
CA ASN A 222 8.67 -8.15 -0.61
C ASN A 222 7.98 -6.78 -0.44
N ILE A 223 8.69 -5.67 -0.65
CA ILE A 223 8.10 -4.32 -0.61
C ILE A 223 6.92 -4.21 -1.58
N MET A 224 7.09 -4.69 -2.82
CA MET A 224 6.04 -4.61 -3.83
C MET A 224 4.84 -5.50 -3.50
N ASN A 225 5.07 -6.70 -2.95
CA ASN A 225 3.98 -7.57 -2.52
C ASN A 225 3.21 -6.99 -1.33
N ASP A 226 3.90 -6.43 -0.35
CA ASP A 226 3.29 -5.79 0.83
C ASP A 226 2.48 -4.55 0.47
N THR A 227 2.81 -3.87 -0.64
CA THR A 227 2.14 -2.63 -1.08
C THR A 227 1.08 -2.86 -2.15
N ARG A 228 0.97 -4.06 -2.72
CA ARG A 228 0.14 -4.33 -3.90
C ARG A 228 -1.33 -3.98 -3.70
N ASP A 229 -1.89 -4.45 -2.59
CA ASP A 229 -3.30 -4.27 -2.26
C ASP A 229 -3.62 -2.78 -1.99
N GLU A 230 -2.75 -2.08 -1.26
CA GLU A 230 -2.81 -0.63 -1.02
C GLU A 230 -2.69 0.17 -2.32
N GLY A 231 -1.79 -0.23 -3.22
CA GLY A 231 -1.65 0.40 -4.53
C GLY A 231 -2.96 0.36 -5.33
N MET A 232 -3.62 -0.80 -5.36
CA MET A 232 -4.92 -0.94 -6.02
C MET A 232 -6.04 -0.19 -5.30
N ALA A 233 -6.05 -0.19 -3.96
CA ALA A 233 -7.01 0.57 -3.17
C ALA A 233 -6.94 2.07 -3.48
N VAL A 234 -5.73 2.62 -3.61
CA VAL A 234 -5.50 4.03 -3.94
C VAL A 234 -6.01 4.37 -5.33
N VAL A 235 -5.72 3.52 -6.33
CA VAL A 235 -6.23 3.69 -7.70
C VAL A 235 -7.75 3.74 -7.71
N GLN A 236 -8.41 2.78 -7.07
CA GLN A 236 -9.87 2.72 -7.01
C GLN A 236 -10.46 3.93 -6.27
N ALA A 237 -9.89 4.30 -5.13
CA ALA A 237 -10.34 5.45 -4.36
C ALA A 237 -10.20 6.76 -5.15
N CYS A 238 -9.06 6.98 -5.80
CA CYS A 238 -8.85 8.16 -6.64
C CYS A 238 -9.79 8.16 -7.85
N ALA A 239 -10.02 7.02 -8.48
CA ALA A 239 -10.97 6.91 -9.58
C ALA A 239 -12.38 7.32 -9.15
N VAL A 240 -12.89 6.84 -8.01
CA VAL A 240 -14.21 7.24 -7.50
C VAL A 240 -14.25 8.74 -7.16
N LEU A 241 -13.28 9.22 -6.36
CA LEU A 241 -13.24 10.61 -5.90
C LEU A 241 -13.07 11.61 -7.06
N ASN A 242 -12.30 11.26 -8.08
CA ASN A 242 -12.05 12.14 -9.22
C ASN A 242 -13.13 12.00 -10.31
N CYS A 243 -13.82 10.86 -10.41
CA CYS A 243 -15.03 10.73 -11.25
C CYS A 243 -16.19 11.58 -10.75
N GLU A 244 -16.40 11.68 -9.43
CA GLU A 244 -17.45 12.56 -8.86
C GLU A 244 -17.19 14.05 -9.14
N ASN A 245 -15.92 14.43 -9.37
CA ASN A 245 -15.55 15.78 -9.78
C ASN A 245 -15.80 16.06 -11.28
N VAL A 246 -16.28 15.08 -12.06
CA VAL A 246 -16.72 15.24 -13.46
C VAL A 246 -18.23 15.51 -13.54
N ALA A 247 -18.82 16.10 -12.49
CA ALA A 247 -20.18 16.65 -12.58
C ALA A 247 -20.20 17.90 -13.48
N THR A 248 -20.45 17.67 -14.77
CA THR A 248 -21.04 18.59 -15.77
C THR A 248 -20.55 20.05 -15.72
N ALA A 249 -19.56 20.36 -16.56
CA ALA A 249 -19.48 21.67 -17.19
C ALA A 249 -20.49 21.75 -18.35
#